data_AF-A0A6G1RTW2-F1
#
_entry.id   AF-A0A6G1RTW2-F1
#
_cell.length_a   1.000
_cell.length_b   1.000
_cell.length_c   1.000
_cell.angle_alpha   90.00
_cell.angle_beta   90.00
_cell.angle_gamma   90.00
#
_symmetry.space_group_name_H-M   'P 1'
#
loop_
_entity.id
_entity.type
_entity.pdbx_description
1 polymer ?
#
loop_
_entity_poly.entity_id
_entity_poly.type
_entity_poly.pdbx_seq_one_letter_code
_entity_poly.pdbx_strand_id
1 'polypeptide(L)'
;RLGALYTYWVPLGFVLAVTVIREAAEEIRCYMRDKEVNSQIYSKLTARGTVKVKSSNIQVGDLIIVEKNQRVPADMIFLRTSEKNGSCFLRTDQLDGETDWKLRLPVTCTQRLPTASDLLQIRSYVYAEEPNIDIHNFVGTFTREDSD
;
A
#
# COMPACT_ATOMS: atom_id res chain seq x y z
N ARG A 1 12.52 57.86 -20.07
CA ARG A 1 12.02 57.30 -18.79
C ARG A 1 11.57 55.85 -19.04
N LEU A 2 12.50 54.89 -19.06
CA LEU A 2 12.23 53.45 -19.24
C LEU A 2 13.01 52.56 -18.25
N GLY A 3 13.92 53.14 -17.46
CA GLY A 3 14.80 52.39 -16.55
C GLY A 3 14.11 51.78 -15.32
N ALA A 4 12.97 52.33 -14.87
CA ALA A 4 12.32 51.87 -13.65
C ALA A 4 11.64 50.50 -13.82
N LEU A 5 11.03 50.20 -14.97
CA LEU A 5 10.35 48.91 -15.19
C LEU A 5 11.35 47.76 -15.28
N TYR A 6 12.44 47.94 -16.03
CA TYR A 6 13.49 46.92 -16.22
C TYR A 6 14.10 46.46 -14.88
N THR A 7 14.34 47.39 -13.95
CA THR A 7 14.89 47.08 -12.62
C THR A 7 13.95 46.28 -11.73
N TYR A 8 12.64 46.21 -12.02
CA TYR A 8 11.69 45.36 -11.30
C TYR A 8 11.46 44.01 -11.98
N TRP A 9 11.30 44.01 -13.31
CA TRP A 9 11.02 42.79 -14.07
C TRP A 9 12.19 41.82 -14.09
N VAL A 10 13.44 42.30 -14.09
CA VAL A 10 14.63 41.44 -14.13
C VAL A 10 14.82 40.64 -12.84
N PRO A 11 14.85 41.25 -11.64
CA PRO A 11 14.94 40.49 -10.39
C PRO A 11 13.74 39.56 -10.18
N LEU A 12 12.54 40.00 -10.54
CA LEU A 12 11.33 39.17 -10.45
C LEU A 12 11.42 37.94 -11.35
N GLY A 13 11.83 38.12 -12.62
CA GLY A 13 12.02 37.01 -13.55
C GLY A 13 13.11 36.03 -13.09
N PHE A 14 14.20 36.54 -12.51
CA PHE A 14 15.25 35.69 -11.94
C PHE A 14 14.73 34.84 -10.77
N VAL A 15 14.07 35.45 -9.80
CA VAL A 15 13.52 34.74 -8.63
C VAL A 15 12.49 33.71 -9.09
N LEU A 16 11.59 34.08 -10.01
CA LEU A 16 10.60 33.16 -10.56
C LEU A 16 11.25 31.98 -11.28
N ALA A 17 12.27 32.23 -12.10
CA ALA A 17 12.99 31.17 -12.81
C ALA A 17 13.68 30.19 -11.84
N VAL A 18 14.33 30.71 -10.79
CA VAL A 18 14.97 29.85 -9.77
C VAL A 18 13.93 29.00 -9.04
N THR A 19 12.78 29.57 -8.67
CA THR A 19 11.69 28.83 -8.03
C THR A 19 11.16 27.71 -8.93
N VAL A 20 10.85 28.02 -10.20
CA VAL A 20 10.34 27.03 -11.16
C VAL A 20 11.34 25.90 -11.40
N ILE A 21 12.63 26.22 -11.55
CA ILE A 21 13.67 25.19 -11.73
C ILE A 21 13.76 24.28 -10.50
N ARG A 22 13.70 24.85 -9.30
CA ARG A 22 13.75 24.08 -8.06
C ARG A 22 12.55 23.14 -7.93
N GLU A 23 11.33 23.66 -8.14
CA GLU A 23 10.10 22.87 -8.09
C GLU A 23 10.13 21.73 -9.13
N ALA A 24 10.53 22.03 -10.37
CA ALA A 24 10.66 21.01 -11.42
C ALA A 24 11.68 19.91 -11.04
N ALA A 25 12.80 20.27 -10.41
CA ALA A 25 13.78 19.28 -9.95
C ALA A 25 13.26 18.41 -8.79
N GLU A 26 12.44 18.99 -7.91
CA GLU A 26 11.77 18.25 -6.82
C GLU A 26 10.71 17.30 -7.39
N GLU A 27 9.87 17.75 -8.32
CA GLU A 27 8.86 16.92 -8.99
C GLU A 27 9.47 15.73 -9.73
N ILE A 28 10.56 15.92 -10.48
CA ILE A 28 11.26 14.82 -11.18
C ILE A 28 11.74 13.77 -10.17
N ARG A 29 12.23 14.21 -9.01
CA ARG A 29 12.71 13.31 -7.96
C ARG A 29 11.57 12.55 -7.30
N CYS A 30 10.43 13.19 -7.07
CA CYS A 30 9.22 12.52 -6.60
C CYS A 30 8.77 11.48 -7.61
N TYR A 31 8.68 11.83 -8.90
CA TYR A 31 8.30 10.91 -9.96
C TYR A 31 9.19 9.65 -10.02
N MET A 32 10.52 9.81 -9.90
CA MET A 32 11.44 8.67 -9.86
C MET A 32 11.20 7.77 -8.65
N ARG A 33 10.96 8.35 -7.46
CA ARG A 33 10.66 7.58 -6.24
C ARG A 33 9.32 6.85 -6.35
N ASP A 34 8.30 7.53 -6.85
CA ASP A 34 6.95 6.96 -7.01
C ASP A 34 6.98 5.81 -8.03
N LYS A 35 7.72 5.98 -9.13
CA LYS A 35 7.90 4.92 -10.12
C LYS A 35 8.56 3.69 -9.53
N GLU A 36 9.58 3.87 -8.68
CA GLU A 36 10.24 2.76 -7.99
C GLU A 36 9.24 2.00 -7.11
N VAL A 37 8.53 2.71 -6.22
CA VAL A 37 7.53 2.12 -5.31
C VAL A 37 6.39 1.43 -6.08
N ASN A 38 5.90 2.05 -7.14
CA ASN A 38 4.80 1.54 -7.97
C ASN A 38 5.22 0.40 -8.92
N SER A 39 6.51 0.09 -9.01
CA SER A 39 7.05 -1.00 -9.84
C SER A 39 7.46 -2.23 -9.05
N GLN A 40 7.36 -2.19 -7.71
CA GLN A 40 7.67 -3.32 -6.84
C GLN A 40 6.84 -4.55 -7.17
N ILE A 41 7.47 -5.73 -7.10
CA ILE A 41 6.84 -7.00 -7.50
C ILE A 41 6.29 -7.75 -6.29
N TYR A 42 5.04 -8.16 -6.40
CA TYR A 42 4.29 -8.95 -5.43
C TYR A 42 3.84 -10.28 -6.03
N SER A 43 3.51 -11.22 -5.15
CA SER A 43 2.98 -12.53 -5.51
C SER A 43 1.46 -12.50 -5.37
N LYS A 44 0.72 -12.71 -6.45
CA LYS A 44 -0.75 -12.83 -6.46
C LYS A 44 -1.14 -14.30 -6.52
N LEU A 45 -2.03 -14.73 -5.63
CA LEU A 45 -2.59 -16.07 -5.61
C LEU A 45 -3.73 -16.17 -6.61
N THR A 46 -3.67 -17.16 -7.50
CA THR A 46 -4.70 -17.44 -8.50
C THR A 46 -5.06 -18.92 -8.52
N ALA A 47 -6.18 -19.29 -9.13
CA ALA A 47 -6.60 -20.70 -9.27
C ALA A 47 -5.59 -21.60 -9.99
N ARG A 48 -4.69 -21.03 -10.78
CA ARG A 48 -3.62 -21.75 -11.50
C ARG A 48 -2.27 -21.72 -10.79
N GLY A 49 -2.21 -21.13 -9.59
CA GLY A 49 -0.98 -20.96 -8.80
C GLY A 49 -0.64 -19.49 -8.55
N THR A 50 0.61 -19.23 -8.18
CA THR A 50 1.09 -17.89 -7.81
C THR A 50 1.69 -17.19 -9.03
N VAL A 51 1.21 -15.98 -9.32
CA VAL A 51 1.71 -15.14 -10.42
C VAL A 51 2.38 -13.88 -9.86
N LYS A 52 3.38 -13.35 -10.57
CA LYS A 52 4.02 -12.09 -10.18
C LYS A 52 3.24 -10.89 -10.75
N VAL A 53 3.00 -9.88 -9.93
CA VAL A 53 2.27 -8.66 -10.28
C VAL A 53 3.02 -7.43 -9.76
N LYS A 54 2.98 -6.31 -10.50
CA LYS A 54 3.51 -5.02 -10.00
C LYS A 54 2.54 -4.42 -8.98
N SER A 55 3.05 -3.67 -8.01
CA SER A 55 2.21 -2.95 -7.03
C SER A 55 1.16 -2.05 -7.69
N SER A 56 1.53 -1.34 -8.75
CA SER A 56 0.61 -0.53 -9.56
C SER A 56 -0.53 -1.30 -10.23
N ASN A 57 -0.42 -2.62 -10.38
CA ASN A 57 -1.41 -3.46 -11.05
C ASN A 57 -2.28 -4.27 -10.06
N ILE A 58 -2.10 -4.09 -8.75
CA ILE A 58 -2.91 -4.76 -7.74
C ILE A 58 -4.32 -4.17 -7.74
N GLN A 59 -5.34 -5.01 -7.73
CA GLN A 59 -6.75 -4.60 -7.71
C GLN A 59 -7.48 -5.10 -6.46
N VAL A 60 -8.58 -4.43 -6.11
CA VAL A 60 -9.45 -4.85 -5.01
C VAL A 60 -9.99 -6.26 -5.27
N GLY A 61 -9.90 -7.13 -4.25
CA GLY A 61 -10.25 -8.54 -4.36
C GLY A 61 -9.08 -9.46 -4.71
N ASP A 62 -7.91 -8.90 -5.04
CA ASP A 62 -6.72 -9.71 -5.27
C ASP A 62 -6.18 -10.31 -3.95
N LEU A 63 -5.90 -11.61 -3.98
CA LEU A 63 -5.20 -12.28 -2.90
C LEU A 63 -3.70 -12.12 -3.10
N ILE A 64 -3.06 -11.30 -2.27
CA ILE A 64 -1.63 -11.02 -2.34
C ILE A 64 -0.90 -11.79 -1.23
N ILE A 65 0.18 -12.47 -1.61
CA ILE A 65 1.13 -13.10 -0.71
C ILE A 65 2.26 -12.10 -0.48
N VAL A 66 2.40 -11.67 0.76
CA VAL A 66 3.46 -10.75 1.22
C VAL A 66 4.52 -11.57 1.94
N GLU A 67 5.75 -11.48 1.47
CA GLU A 67 6.88 -12.20 2.04
C GLU A 67 7.45 -11.50 3.29
N LYS A 68 8.27 -12.22 4.06
CA LYS A 68 8.98 -11.63 5.21
C LYS A 68 9.84 -10.45 4.76
N ASN A 69 9.82 -9.37 5.55
CA ASN A 69 10.53 -8.11 5.28
C ASN A 69 10.08 -7.38 4.01
N GLN A 70 8.92 -7.74 3.46
CA GLN A 70 8.32 -7.01 2.34
C GLN A 70 7.32 -5.97 2.86
N ARG A 71 7.29 -4.80 2.22
CA ARG A 71 6.31 -3.75 2.51
C ARG A 71 4.91 -4.24 2.13
N VAL A 72 3.89 -3.86 2.88
CA VAL A 72 2.49 -4.08 2.47
C VAL A 72 2.14 -3.04 1.40
N PRO A 73 1.66 -3.42 0.19
CA PRO A 73 1.53 -2.49 -0.92
C PRO A 73 0.27 -1.62 -0.88
N ALA A 74 -0.75 -2.03 -0.13
CA ALA A 74 -2.03 -1.33 0.03
C ALA A 74 -2.68 -1.75 1.36
N ASP A 75 -3.82 -1.16 1.72
CA ASP A 75 -4.60 -1.62 2.85
C ASP A 75 -5.16 -3.03 2.56
N MET A 76 -4.86 -3.98 3.45
CA MET A 76 -5.14 -5.40 3.25
C MET A 76 -5.83 -6.01 4.45
N ILE A 77 -6.74 -6.94 4.18
CA ILE A 77 -7.29 -7.82 5.22
C ILE A 77 -6.37 -9.01 5.40
N PHE A 78 -5.90 -9.21 6.63
CA PHE A 78 -5.00 -10.30 6.95
C PHE A 78 -5.78 -11.61 7.08
N LEU A 79 -5.73 -12.45 6.05
CA LEU A 79 -6.51 -13.70 6.00
C LEU A 79 -5.76 -14.89 6.58
N ARG A 80 -4.44 -14.95 6.43
CA ARG A 80 -3.66 -16.14 6.76
C ARG A 80 -2.18 -15.84 6.90
N THR A 81 -1.50 -16.63 7.74
CA THR A 81 -0.03 -16.72 7.81
C THR A 81 0.46 -18.15 7.59
N SER A 82 1.74 -18.28 7.21
CA SER A 82 2.48 -19.55 7.21
C SER A 82 3.06 -19.90 8.58
N GLU A 83 3.09 -18.95 9.52
CA GLU A 83 3.60 -19.16 10.88
C GLU A 83 2.72 -20.13 11.67
N LYS A 84 3.34 -21.09 12.37
CA LYS A 84 2.62 -22.14 13.14
C LYS A 84 1.74 -21.58 14.25
N ASN A 85 2.14 -20.45 14.83
CA ASN A 85 1.41 -19.78 15.90
C ASN A 85 0.20 -19.01 15.37
N GLY A 86 0.03 -18.93 14.05
CA GLY A 86 -1.08 -18.25 13.43
C GLY A 86 -1.05 -16.72 13.61
N SER A 87 0.10 -16.14 13.93
CA SER A 87 0.29 -14.71 14.12
C SER A 87 1.39 -14.14 13.22
N CYS A 88 1.34 -12.85 12.94
CA CYS A 88 2.41 -12.11 12.24
C CYS A 88 2.74 -10.84 13.01
N PHE A 89 3.99 -10.40 12.93
CA PHE A 89 4.44 -9.14 13.50
C PHE A 89 4.58 -8.12 12.38
N LEU A 90 3.93 -6.98 12.54
CA LEU A 90 4.03 -5.86 11.61
C LEU A 90 4.68 -4.68 12.32
N ARG A 91 5.40 -3.86 11.57
CA ARG A 91 5.95 -2.59 12.02
C ARG A 91 5.38 -1.47 11.15
N THR A 92 5.10 -0.32 11.75
CA THR A 92 4.48 0.84 11.09
C THR A 92 5.42 2.03 11.01
N ASP A 93 6.73 1.81 11.11
CA ASP A 93 7.79 2.82 11.05
C ASP A 93 7.70 3.73 9.82
N GLN A 94 7.19 3.21 8.70
CA GLN A 94 6.98 3.99 7.48
C GLN A 94 5.68 4.81 7.43
N LEU A 95 4.75 4.60 8.36
CA LEU A 95 3.45 5.26 8.43
C LEU A 95 3.42 6.32 9.54
N ASP A 96 3.74 5.92 10.77
CA ASP A 96 3.68 6.77 11.98
C ASP A 96 5.02 6.91 12.70
N GLY A 97 6.08 6.26 12.23
CA GLY A 97 7.40 6.28 12.84
C GLY A 97 7.57 5.30 14.03
N GLU A 98 6.57 4.47 14.31
CA GLU A 98 6.63 3.51 15.41
C GLU A 98 7.56 2.32 15.06
N THR A 99 8.59 2.12 15.87
CA THR A 99 9.59 1.06 15.64
C THR A 99 9.20 -0.28 16.25
N ASP A 100 8.15 -0.31 17.04
CA ASP A 100 7.74 -1.49 17.79
C ASP A 100 6.99 -2.50 16.91
N TRP A 101 7.23 -3.77 17.19
CA TRP A 101 6.56 -4.87 16.51
C TRP A 101 5.17 -5.08 17.11
N LYS A 102 4.13 -4.87 16.30
CA LYS A 102 2.74 -5.12 16.68
C LYS A 102 2.34 -6.52 16.22
N LEU A 103 1.90 -7.35 17.17
CA LEU A 103 1.30 -8.65 16.88
C LEU A 103 -0.05 -8.45 16.19
N ARG A 104 -0.25 -9.10 15.04
CA ARG A 104 -1.53 -9.16 14.33
C ARG A 104 -1.93 -10.62 14.13
N LEU A 105 -3.23 -10.87 14.25
CA LEU A 105 -3.85 -12.16 14.00
C LEU A 105 -4.68 -12.09 12.72
N PRO A 106 -4.67 -13.14 11.89
CA PRO A 106 -5.52 -13.22 10.74
C PRO A 106 -6.98 -13.47 11.14
N VAL A 107 -7.90 -13.29 10.19
CA VAL A 107 -9.31 -13.62 10.38
C VAL A 107 -9.47 -15.07 10.85
N THR A 108 -10.17 -15.28 11.96
CA THR A 108 -10.21 -16.57 12.68
C THR A 108 -10.69 -17.74 11.81
N CYS A 109 -11.66 -17.51 10.91
CA CYS A 109 -12.20 -18.56 10.05
C CYS A 109 -11.25 -19.01 8.93
N THR A 110 -10.32 -18.15 8.51
CA THR A 110 -9.34 -18.45 7.44
C THR A 110 -7.98 -18.87 8.00
N GLN A 111 -7.71 -18.58 9.28
CA GLN A 111 -6.48 -18.96 9.97
C GLN A 111 -6.22 -20.47 9.98
N ARG A 112 -7.28 -21.29 10.06
CA ARG A 112 -7.18 -22.75 10.18
C ARG A 112 -6.90 -23.48 8.86
N LEU A 113 -6.86 -22.76 7.74
CA LEU A 113 -6.67 -23.40 6.45
C LEU A 113 -5.26 -23.99 6.34
N PRO A 114 -5.09 -25.19 5.75
CA PRO A 114 -3.78 -25.84 5.60
C PRO A 114 -2.96 -25.32 4.42
N THR A 115 -3.56 -24.87 3.31
CA THR A 115 -2.84 -24.28 2.15
C THR A 115 -3.44 -22.94 1.69
N ALA A 116 -2.59 -22.00 1.26
CA ALA A 116 -3.06 -20.67 0.81
C ALA A 116 -4.11 -20.79 -0.31
N SER A 117 -3.97 -21.79 -1.18
CA SER A 117 -4.93 -22.13 -2.23
C SER A 117 -6.35 -22.42 -1.72
N ASP A 118 -6.51 -22.86 -0.47
CA ASP A 118 -7.84 -23.14 0.10
C ASP A 118 -8.65 -21.85 0.30
N LEU A 119 -7.97 -20.69 0.37
CA LEU A 119 -8.65 -19.38 0.38
C LEU A 119 -9.46 -19.14 -0.89
N LEU A 120 -9.05 -19.73 -2.03
CA LEU A 120 -9.75 -19.59 -3.30
C LEU A 120 -11.06 -20.40 -3.35
N GLN A 121 -11.21 -21.39 -2.47
CA GLN A 121 -12.41 -22.22 -2.38
C GLN A 121 -13.46 -21.60 -1.45
N ILE A 122 -13.08 -20.61 -0.64
CA ILE A 122 -13.99 -19.95 0.28
C ILE A 122 -14.75 -18.87 -0.45
N ARG A 123 -16.07 -18.98 -0.43
CA ARG A 123 -16.95 -17.90 -0.83
C ARG A 123 -17.14 -16.96 0.36
N SER A 124 -16.64 -15.74 0.24
CA SER A 124 -16.70 -14.74 1.29
C SER A 124 -16.80 -13.34 0.71
N TYR A 125 -17.31 -12.41 1.50
CA TYR A 125 -17.38 -11.00 1.17
C TYR A 125 -16.88 -10.18 2.36
N VAL A 126 -16.21 -9.09 2.05
CA VAL A 126 -15.72 -8.14 3.05
C VAL A 126 -16.50 -6.86 2.87
N TYR A 127 -17.20 -6.45 3.92
CA TYR A 127 -17.65 -5.08 4.05
C TYR A 127 -16.54 -4.28 4.72
N ALA A 128 -16.17 -3.15 4.13
CA ALA A 128 -15.26 -2.19 4.72
C ALA A 128 -15.95 -0.81 4.67
N GLU A 129 -15.72 0.00 5.70
CA GLU A 129 -16.19 1.38 5.70
C GLU A 129 -15.53 2.22 4.58
N GLU A 130 -16.08 3.40 4.34
CA GLU A 130 -15.49 4.34 3.39
C GLU A 130 -14.08 4.77 3.85
N PRO A 131 -13.13 4.97 2.91
CA PRO A 131 -11.77 5.36 3.27
C PRO A 131 -11.75 6.61 4.16
N ASN A 132 -11.16 6.48 5.35
CA ASN A 132 -10.99 7.55 6.32
C ASN A 132 -9.50 7.84 6.52
N ILE A 133 -9.18 9.09 6.87
CA ILE A 133 -7.79 9.51 7.18
C ILE A 133 -7.30 9.00 8.54
N ASP A 134 -8.22 8.60 9.42
CA ASP A 134 -7.87 7.99 10.71
C ASP A 134 -7.28 6.58 10.52
N ILE A 135 -5.96 6.47 10.64
CA ILE A 135 -5.21 5.23 10.46
C ILE A 135 -5.32 4.25 11.64
N HIS A 136 -5.90 4.67 12.77
CA HIS A 136 -6.00 3.84 13.97
C HIS A 136 -7.36 3.16 14.13
N ASN A 137 -8.37 3.65 13.42
CA ASN A 137 -9.71 3.09 13.43
C ASN A 137 -10.02 2.45 12.07
N PHE A 138 -10.53 1.23 12.10
CA PHE A 138 -11.01 0.52 10.92
C PHE A 138 -12.21 -0.33 11.29
N VAL A 139 -13.32 -0.10 10.61
CA VAL A 139 -14.55 -0.89 10.73
C VAL A 139 -14.76 -1.71 9.46
N GLY A 140 -14.72 -3.03 9.63
CA GLY A 140 -15.01 -3.97 8.55
C GLY A 140 -15.59 -5.26 9.08
N THR A 141 -16.38 -5.94 8.25
CA THR A 141 -16.99 -7.24 8.56
C THR A 141 -16.62 -8.24 7.48
N PHE A 142 -15.93 -9.30 7.89
CA PHE A 142 -15.66 -10.45 7.03
C PHE A 142 -16.80 -11.46 7.19
N THR A 143 -17.53 -11.73 6.10
CA THR A 143 -18.62 -12.71 6.08
C THR A 143 -18.25 -13.87 5.17
N ARG A 144 -18.29 -15.08 5.71
CA ARG A 144 -18.10 -16.31 4.95
C ARG A 144 -19.47 -16.91 4.64
N GLU A 145 -19.74 -17.22 3.38
CA GLU A 145 -20.89 -18.04 2.99
C GLU A 145 -20.52 -19.50 3.27
N ASP A 146 -20.88 -19.98 4.46
CA ASP A 146 -20.88 -21.41 4.72
C ASP A 146 -22.03 -22.02 3.92
N SER A 147 -21.69 -22.92 2.99
CA SER A 147 -22.67 -23.79 2.36
C SER A 147 -22.91 -24.92 3.37
N ASP A 148 -24.07 -24.91 4.02
CA ASP A 148 -24.59 -26.12 4.69
C ASP A 148 -24.71 -27.27 3.66
#